data_AF-A0A196MUZ5-F1
#
_entry.id   AF-A0A196MUZ5-F1
#
_cell.length_a   1.000
_cell.length_b   1.000
_cell.length_c   1.000
_cell.angle_alpha   90.00
_cell.angle_beta   90.00
_cell.angle_gamma   90.00
#
_symmetry.space_group_name_H-M   'P 1'
#
loop_
_entity.id
_entity.type
_entity.pdbx_description
1 polymer ?
#
loop_
_entity_poly.entity_id
_entity_poly.type
_entity_poly.pdbx_seq_one_letter_code
_entity_poly.pdbx_strand_id
1 'polypeptide(L)'
;MLVPVLAEAQCAPEPTVVGGTTICSGTDANGVRITTSNTVLNVAGDGIVINTGAPAVTVEIPNATYSSFTSIAVSGRISSDTQSGILLLSGGGSTYSGTTTQLSLKVDEGASVSGATALAMGQTPGNTSALLVADIDNAGTLIGTSGVALRGDVVAASYGYASSSSGFTSIMNRATGVISGSVVGPVGRVTNAGLIDGGASSAFTSGAAGTSYPYLIWPGTWTNTGTIQSNSAVATIVSSTINSLKNSGTIANSGSGAAISSSYLDIQNDAGGQISSSGGTAIISSNYLRLINAGTVTGNVVTGNSGSTIDSTAGTIDGSVLFGSGDDILVVRYDAASASIVTGITGSINAGGGTNTEQVKFAGDVTLNTGVAPLSGFQRLMLDPASGTTVTLGSGFVSNTALILSGNGAVVNQGQITTNGPAVTDISYSFGNRVTFCNDGAIAAAMSSFGYGITLSNDRFVNNETVTVTGGNGVSMSYNDLVNTGTISATGGVGVDVFDAVLTNSGTISGSTIGATLNGNVGYTASNSGTIRGATAGVSTGIYLTNTGTISSSGVGVQVQPYGYLINGAGGVVNGGTGGAVTVNSFNAGVANAGTINGDVTFSGFGSGNNLIYFALGATVTVRRA
;
A
#
# COMPACT_ATOMS: atom_id res chain seq x y z
N MET A 1 6.70 -47.80 -62.09
CA MET A 1 6.90 -46.42 -61.58
C MET A 1 6.38 -46.43 -60.14
N LEU A 2 7.25 -46.68 -59.17
CA LEU A 2 6.89 -46.68 -57.75
C LEU A 2 6.67 -45.22 -57.34
N VAL A 3 5.44 -44.87 -56.99
CA VAL A 3 5.14 -43.59 -56.36
C VAL A 3 5.86 -43.59 -55.01
N PRO A 4 6.71 -42.59 -54.68
CA PRO A 4 7.30 -42.50 -53.36
C PRO A 4 6.18 -42.41 -52.34
N VAL A 5 6.11 -43.37 -51.42
CA VAL A 5 5.29 -43.21 -50.22
C VAL A 5 5.97 -42.10 -49.42
N LEU A 6 5.28 -40.97 -49.23
CA LEU A 6 5.72 -39.96 -48.27
C LEU A 6 5.95 -40.67 -46.95
N ALA A 7 7.17 -40.61 -46.42
CA ALA A 7 7.42 -41.03 -45.05
C ALA A 7 6.49 -40.18 -44.17
N GLU A 8 5.52 -40.81 -43.51
CA GLU A 8 4.70 -40.15 -42.49
C GLU A 8 5.68 -39.67 -41.42
N ALA A 9 5.90 -38.37 -41.40
CA ALA A 9 6.83 -37.76 -40.48
C ALA A 9 6.12 -37.73 -39.12
N GLN A 10 6.51 -38.65 -38.25
CA GLN A 10 5.95 -38.85 -36.91
C GLN A 10 6.83 -38.16 -35.86
N CYS A 11 6.23 -37.80 -34.73
CA CYS A 11 6.98 -37.39 -33.56
C CYS A 11 7.91 -38.51 -33.07
N ALA A 12 9.21 -38.24 -32.90
CA ALA A 12 10.17 -39.25 -32.46
C ALA A 12 11.15 -38.73 -31.38
N PRO A 13 11.46 -39.52 -30.34
CA PRO A 13 10.89 -40.84 -30.04
C PRO A 13 9.44 -40.74 -29.51
N GLU A 14 8.63 -41.71 -29.90
CA GLU A 14 7.30 -41.98 -29.34
C GLU A 14 7.19 -43.50 -29.06
N PRO A 15 7.04 -43.97 -27.80
CA PRO A 15 6.76 -43.18 -26.59
C PRO A 15 7.93 -42.28 -26.16
N THR A 16 7.60 -41.21 -25.44
CA THR A 16 8.59 -40.26 -24.88
C THR A 16 9.58 -40.95 -23.94
N VAL A 17 10.81 -40.45 -23.88
CA VAL A 17 11.86 -40.97 -22.98
C VAL A 17 12.21 -39.94 -21.90
N VAL A 18 12.46 -40.40 -20.66
CA VAL A 18 12.81 -39.55 -19.51
C VAL A 18 14.00 -38.65 -19.83
N GLY A 19 13.86 -37.34 -19.62
CA GLY A 19 14.91 -36.36 -19.92
C GLY A 19 15.22 -36.18 -21.41
N GLY A 20 14.47 -36.83 -22.30
CA GLY A 20 14.69 -36.79 -23.75
C GLY A 20 13.92 -35.67 -24.45
N THR A 21 14.24 -35.50 -25.73
CA THR A 21 13.53 -34.60 -26.63
C THR A 21 12.79 -35.41 -27.69
N THR A 22 11.47 -35.25 -27.75
CA THR A 22 10.62 -35.75 -28.84
C THR A 22 10.43 -34.63 -29.86
N ILE A 23 10.84 -34.86 -31.10
CA ILE A 23 10.75 -33.87 -32.18
C ILE A 23 9.66 -34.29 -33.16
N CYS A 24 8.72 -33.39 -33.45
CA CYS A 24 7.70 -33.55 -34.47
C CYS A 24 8.06 -32.68 -35.68
N SER A 25 8.42 -33.32 -36.79
CA SER A 25 8.54 -32.71 -38.13
C SER A 25 7.45 -33.30 -39.01
N GLY A 26 6.83 -32.52 -39.89
CA GLY A 26 5.66 -32.95 -40.68
C GLY A 26 4.43 -33.31 -39.82
N THR A 27 3.54 -34.17 -40.32
CA THR A 27 2.21 -34.38 -39.69
C THR A 27 2.12 -35.64 -38.85
N ASP A 28 1.90 -35.47 -37.55
CA ASP A 28 1.47 -36.53 -36.63
C ASP A 28 -0.06 -36.50 -36.48
N ALA A 29 -0.74 -37.53 -36.98
CA ALA A 29 -2.20 -37.59 -37.03
C ALA A 29 -2.86 -38.28 -35.81
N ASN A 30 -2.06 -38.92 -34.96
CA ASN A 30 -2.56 -39.71 -33.81
C ASN A 30 -2.36 -38.98 -32.47
N GLY A 31 -1.72 -37.81 -32.52
CA GLY A 31 -1.36 -37.02 -31.35
C GLY A 31 -0.19 -37.61 -30.57
N VAL A 32 0.31 -36.87 -29.58
CA VAL A 32 1.46 -37.28 -28.76
C VAL A 32 1.05 -37.46 -27.31
N ARG A 33 1.49 -38.54 -26.68
CA ARG A 33 1.31 -38.76 -25.24
C ARG A 33 2.65 -38.73 -24.49
N ILE A 34 2.83 -37.71 -23.65
CA ILE A 34 4.01 -37.54 -22.79
C ILE A 34 3.75 -38.25 -21.45
N THR A 35 4.48 -39.34 -21.20
CA THR A 35 4.33 -40.16 -19.98
C THR A 35 5.60 -40.18 -19.11
N THR A 36 6.63 -39.43 -19.48
CA THR A 36 7.92 -39.42 -18.79
C THR A 36 8.32 -38.01 -18.36
N SER A 37 8.98 -37.90 -17.19
CA SER A 37 9.39 -36.62 -16.62
C SER A 37 10.62 -36.03 -17.31
N ASN A 38 10.76 -34.71 -17.21
CA ASN A 38 11.79 -33.90 -17.87
C ASN A 38 11.81 -34.05 -19.40
N THR A 39 10.68 -34.44 -20.00
CA THR A 39 10.55 -34.53 -21.46
C THR A 39 10.45 -33.14 -22.06
N VAL A 40 11.10 -32.96 -23.22
CA VAL A 40 10.90 -31.80 -24.11
C VAL A 40 10.19 -32.27 -25.37
N LEU A 41 8.97 -31.80 -25.61
CA LEU A 41 8.30 -31.95 -26.90
C LEU A 41 8.59 -30.72 -27.76
N ASN A 42 9.16 -30.92 -28.94
CA ASN A 42 9.46 -29.86 -29.90
C ASN A 42 8.67 -30.08 -31.19
N VAL A 43 7.65 -29.25 -31.42
CA VAL A 43 6.90 -29.22 -32.69
C VAL A 43 7.59 -28.23 -33.61
N ALA A 44 8.38 -28.73 -34.57
CA ALA A 44 9.16 -27.92 -35.50
C ALA A 44 8.27 -27.01 -36.37
N GLY A 45 8.87 -26.05 -37.08
CA GLY A 45 8.11 -25.06 -37.88
C GLY A 45 7.22 -25.67 -38.97
N ASP A 46 7.60 -26.81 -39.51
CA ASP A 46 6.82 -27.63 -40.45
C ASP A 46 6.02 -28.75 -39.76
N GLY A 47 6.13 -28.87 -38.44
CA GLY A 47 5.46 -29.86 -37.61
C GLY A 47 3.99 -29.53 -37.39
N ILE A 48 3.14 -30.53 -37.54
CA ILE A 48 1.70 -30.48 -37.33
C ILE A 48 1.31 -31.67 -36.45
N VAL A 49 0.84 -31.42 -35.23
CA VAL A 49 0.30 -32.46 -34.34
C VAL A 49 -1.22 -32.30 -34.28
N ILE A 50 -1.95 -33.31 -34.73
CA ILE A 50 -3.41 -33.34 -34.69
C ILE A 50 -3.94 -34.63 -34.09
N ASN A 51 -5.14 -34.57 -33.54
CA ASN A 51 -5.86 -35.76 -33.08
C ASN A 51 -7.38 -35.52 -33.19
N THR A 52 -8.09 -36.46 -33.80
CA THR A 52 -9.54 -36.40 -34.00
C THR A 52 -10.24 -37.11 -32.85
N GLY A 53 -11.08 -36.38 -32.11
CA GLY A 53 -11.85 -36.93 -30.98
C GLY A 53 -11.06 -37.12 -29.67
N ALA A 54 -9.75 -36.83 -29.66
CA ALA A 54 -8.89 -36.82 -28.47
C ALA A 54 -7.97 -35.59 -28.48
N PRO A 55 -7.33 -35.24 -27.34
CA PRO A 55 -6.36 -34.14 -27.31
C PRO A 55 -5.17 -34.39 -28.25
N ALA A 56 -4.68 -33.34 -28.90
CA ALA A 56 -3.54 -33.46 -29.82
C ALA A 56 -2.23 -33.75 -29.08
N VAL A 57 -2.05 -33.17 -27.89
CA VAL A 57 -0.99 -33.56 -26.95
C VAL A 57 -1.60 -33.84 -25.59
N THR A 58 -1.26 -34.99 -25.00
CA THR A 58 -1.63 -35.33 -23.61
C THR A 58 -0.38 -35.49 -22.77
N VAL A 59 -0.27 -34.72 -21.69
CA VAL A 59 0.76 -34.88 -20.66
C VAL A 59 0.15 -35.64 -19.50
N GLU A 60 0.64 -36.85 -19.25
CA GLU A 60 0.18 -37.68 -18.14
C GLU A 60 1.37 -38.48 -17.58
N ILE A 61 2.17 -37.81 -16.75
CA ILE A 61 3.37 -38.38 -16.15
C ILE A 61 2.96 -39.12 -14.88
N PRO A 62 3.20 -40.44 -14.74
CA PRO A 62 2.93 -41.15 -13.49
C PRO A 62 3.69 -40.52 -12.32
N ASN A 63 2.98 -40.23 -11.23
CA ASN A 63 3.57 -39.56 -10.07
C ASN A 63 4.36 -40.53 -9.17
N ALA A 64 5.54 -40.93 -9.62
CA ALA A 64 6.51 -41.66 -8.80
C ALA A 64 7.34 -40.73 -7.89
N THR A 65 7.31 -39.42 -8.14
CA THR A 65 8.09 -38.38 -7.44
C THR A 65 7.19 -37.23 -6.97
N TYR A 66 7.71 -36.39 -6.06
CA TYR A 66 6.97 -35.25 -5.50
C TYR A 66 6.65 -34.16 -6.55
N SER A 67 7.45 -34.07 -7.60
CA SER A 67 7.29 -33.13 -8.70
C SER A 67 7.66 -33.77 -10.04
N SER A 68 6.90 -33.46 -11.08
CA SER A 68 7.12 -33.86 -12.47
C SER A 68 7.14 -32.60 -13.36
N PHE A 69 8.13 -32.49 -14.23
CA PHE A 69 8.29 -31.34 -15.12
C PHE A 69 8.26 -31.79 -16.57
N THR A 70 7.70 -30.96 -17.45
CA THR A 70 7.80 -31.16 -18.90
C THR A 70 7.81 -29.81 -19.60
N SER A 71 8.45 -29.75 -20.77
CA SER A 71 8.44 -28.58 -21.64
C SER A 71 7.84 -28.92 -22.99
N ILE A 72 7.01 -28.03 -23.53
CA ILE A 72 6.49 -28.11 -24.89
C ILE A 72 6.89 -26.82 -25.61
N ALA A 73 7.66 -26.95 -26.68
CA ALA A 73 8.02 -25.87 -27.59
C ALA A 73 7.30 -26.06 -28.92
N VAL A 74 6.59 -25.03 -29.38
CA VAL A 74 5.77 -25.06 -30.59
C VAL A 74 6.25 -23.98 -31.54
N SER A 75 6.89 -24.38 -32.63
CA SER A 75 7.19 -23.53 -33.77
C SER A 75 6.24 -23.79 -34.95
N GLY A 76 5.55 -24.94 -34.96
CA GLY A 76 4.55 -25.33 -35.96
C GLY A 76 3.11 -25.21 -35.46
N ARG A 77 2.32 -26.28 -35.60
CA ARG A 77 0.89 -26.30 -35.24
C ARG A 77 0.52 -27.50 -34.37
N ILE A 78 -0.25 -27.24 -33.31
CA ILE A 78 -0.98 -28.25 -32.54
C ILE A 78 -2.48 -27.97 -32.68
N SER A 79 -3.28 -28.96 -33.05
CA SER A 79 -4.73 -28.74 -33.26
C SER A 79 -5.57 -29.97 -32.92
N SER A 80 -6.61 -29.79 -32.11
CA SER A 80 -7.72 -30.75 -31.98
C SER A 80 -9.02 -30.10 -32.44
N ASP A 81 -9.96 -30.88 -32.97
CA ASP A 81 -11.24 -30.39 -33.51
C ASP A 81 -12.33 -30.23 -32.45
N THR A 82 -12.35 -31.15 -31.48
CA THR A 82 -13.41 -31.32 -30.49
C THR A 82 -12.89 -31.38 -29.05
N GLN A 83 -11.58 -31.56 -28.89
CA GLN A 83 -10.91 -31.68 -27.60
C GLN A 83 -9.87 -30.56 -27.40
N SER A 84 -9.11 -30.64 -26.32
CA SER A 84 -8.04 -29.67 -26.06
C SER A 84 -6.87 -29.84 -27.03
N GLY A 85 -6.21 -28.75 -27.42
CA GLY A 85 -4.95 -28.82 -28.15
C GLY A 85 -3.90 -29.55 -27.30
N ILE A 86 -3.76 -29.10 -26.06
CA ILE A 86 -2.90 -29.70 -25.03
C ILE A 86 -3.76 -30.01 -23.80
N LEU A 87 -3.66 -31.23 -23.28
CA LEU A 87 -4.26 -31.65 -22.01
C LEU A 87 -3.16 -32.00 -21.00
N LEU A 88 -3.09 -31.26 -19.90
CA LEU A 88 -2.20 -31.54 -18.77
C LEU A 88 -2.96 -32.30 -17.69
N LEU A 89 -2.56 -33.55 -17.45
CA LEU A 89 -3.16 -34.42 -16.44
C LEU A 89 -2.26 -34.57 -15.22
N SER A 90 -2.87 -34.76 -14.06
CA SER A 90 -2.14 -34.93 -12.81
C SER A 90 -1.38 -36.25 -12.70
N GLY A 91 -1.60 -37.20 -13.62
CA GLY A 91 -0.93 -38.50 -13.61
C GLY A 91 -1.55 -39.49 -12.64
N GLY A 92 -1.59 -40.77 -13.02
CA GLY A 92 -2.10 -41.84 -12.18
C GLY A 92 -1.14 -42.23 -11.04
N GLY A 93 -1.70 -42.70 -9.91
CA GLY A 93 -0.97 -43.54 -8.95
C GLY A 93 -0.06 -42.84 -7.94
N SER A 94 -0.36 -41.61 -7.50
CA SER A 94 0.43 -41.00 -6.42
C SER A 94 0.20 -41.67 -5.06
N THR A 95 1.28 -42.01 -4.34
CA THR A 95 1.26 -42.34 -2.91
C THR A 95 1.44 -41.10 -2.01
N TYR A 96 1.68 -39.92 -2.59
CA TYR A 96 1.98 -38.69 -1.87
C TYR A 96 0.87 -37.64 -2.07
N SER A 97 0.42 -37.03 -0.98
CA SER A 97 -0.42 -35.83 -1.05
C SER A 97 0.42 -34.64 -1.53
N GLY A 98 -0.10 -33.85 -2.47
CA GLY A 98 0.54 -32.62 -2.96
C GLY A 98 1.52 -32.78 -4.13
N THR A 99 1.53 -33.92 -4.84
CA THR A 99 2.40 -34.11 -6.01
C THR A 99 2.11 -33.07 -7.08
N THR A 100 3.14 -32.43 -7.62
CA THR A 100 2.99 -31.34 -8.60
C THR A 100 3.39 -31.79 -10.00
N THR A 101 2.52 -31.59 -10.99
CA THR A 101 2.90 -31.67 -12.41
C THR A 101 2.99 -30.25 -12.98
N GLN A 102 4.16 -29.90 -13.50
CA GLN A 102 4.46 -28.59 -14.07
C GLN A 102 4.72 -28.68 -15.56
N LEU A 103 4.06 -27.80 -16.32
CA LEU A 103 4.25 -27.61 -17.75
C LEU A 103 4.88 -26.25 -18.02
N SER A 104 5.95 -26.23 -18.81
CA SER A 104 6.41 -25.01 -19.49
C SER A 104 5.99 -25.07 -20.95
N LEU A 105 5.10 -24.17 -21.38
CA LEU A 105 4.64 -24.07 -22.76
C LEU A 105 5.24 -22.83 -23.42
N LYS A 106 5.99 -23.03 -24.50
CA LYS A 106 6.50 -21.96 -25.37
C LYS A 106 5.87 -22.08 -26.76
N VAL A 107 5.29 -21.01 -27.26
CA VAL A 107 4.73 -20.91 -28.61
C VAL A 107 5.44 -19.79 -29.35
N ASP A 108 6.15 -20.13 -30.42
CA ASP A 108 6.92 -19.17 -31.21
C ASP A 108 6.03 -18.31 -32.12
N GLU A 109 6.59 -17.24 -32.65
CA GLU A 109 5.91 -16.38 -33.62
C GLU A 109 5.48 -17.17 -34.86
N GLY A 110 4.23 -16.97 -35.30
CA GLY A 110 3.64 -17.72 -36.42
C GLY A 110 3.13 -19.12 -36.08
N ALA A 111 3.49 -19.67 -34.91
CA ALA A 111 3.01 -20.97 -34.44
C ALA A 111 1.59 -20.89 -33.87
N SER A 112 0.91 -22.03 -33.78
CA SER A 112 -0.45 -22.08 -33.21
C SER A 112 -0.75 -23.33 -32.39
N VAL A 113 -1.52 -23.14 -31.31
CA VAL A 113 -2.15 -24.22 -30.53
C VAL A 113 -3.64 -23.96 -30.48
N SER A 114 -4.45 -24.90 -30.97
CA SER A 114 -5.90 -24.76 -31.07
C SER A 114 -6.65 -26.01 -30.61
N GLY A 115 -7.84 -25.81 -30.06
CA GLY A 115 -8.78 -26.85 -29.68
C GLY A 115 -10.06 -26.25 -29.12
N ALA A 116 -10.96 -27.09 -28.59
CA ALA A 116 -12.05 -26.63 -27.73
C ALA A 116 -11.48 -25.72 -26.61
N THR A 117 -10.32 -26.12 -26.07
CA THR A 117 -9.41 -25.29 -25.28
C THR A 117 -7.99 -25.46 -25.84
N ALA A 118 -7.18 -24.40 -25.91
CA ALA A 118 -5.80 -24.53 -26.38
C ALA A 118 -4.96 -25.36 -25.38
N LEU A 119 -5.08 -25.04 -24.09
CA LEU A 119 -4.51 -25.81 -22.99
C LEU A 119 -5.55 -25.99 -21.87
N ALA A 120 -5.84 -27.23 -21.52
CA ALA A 120 -6.66 -27.58 -20.36
C ALA A 120 -5.86 -28.38 -19.33
N MET A 121 -6.18 -28.18 -18.05
CA MET A 121 -5.68 -28.96 -16.92
C MET A 121 -6.79 -29.86 -16.37
N GLY A 122 -6.47 -31.12 -16.07
CA GLY A 122 -7.42 -32.09 -15.54
C GLY A 122 -6.80 -33.03 -14.51
N GLN A 123 -7.58 -33.46 -13.52
CA GLN A 123 -7.12 -34.47 -12.57
C GLN A 123 -7.31 -35.87 -13.16
N THR A 124 -6.29 -36.73 -13.07
CA THR A 124 -6.43 -38.15 -13.37
C THR A 124 -7.30 -38.81 -12.28
N PRO A 125 -8.24 -39.72 -12.63
CA PRO A 125 -9.06 -40.42 -11.64
C PRO A 125 -8.23 -41.06 -10.52
N GLY A 126 -8.64 -40.85 -9.27
CA GLY A 126 -7.98 -41.37 -8.07
C GLY A 126 -6.82 -40.52 -7.53
N ASN A 127 -6.41 -39.45 -8.22
CA ASN A 127 -5.35 -38.54 -7.75
C ASN A 127 -5.94 -37.15 -7.44
N THR A 128 -6.60 -37.01 -6.29
CA THR A 128 -7.40 -35.82 -5.94
C THR A 128 -6.61 -34.71 -5.25
N SER A 129 -5.36 -34.96 -4.87
CA SER A 129 -4.52 -34.01 -4.11
C SER A 129 -3.33 -33.49 -4.92
N ALA A 130 -3.25 -33.80 -6.22
CA ALA A 130 -2.16 -33.36 -7.06
C ALA A 130 -2.36 -31.91 -7.53
N LEU A 131 -1.26 -31.19 -7.64
CA LEU A 131 -1.19 -29.83 -8.13
C LEU A 131 -0.82 -29.82 -9.62
N LEU A 132 -1.49 -28.97 -10.39
CA LEU A 132 -1.21 -28.76 -11.81
C LEU A 132 -0.84 -27.31 -12.04
N VAL A 133 0.35 -27.04 -12.53
CA VAL A 133 0.78 -25.66 -12.81
C VAL A 133 1.35 -25.55 -14.21
N ALA A 134 1.14 -24.39 -14.85
CA ALA A 134 1.79 -24.08 -16.11
C ALA A 134 2.38 -22.66 -16.16
N ASP A 135 3.53 -22.57 -16.80
CA ASP A 135 4.17 -21.35 -17.26
C ASP A 135 3.96 -21.23 -18.78
N ILE A 136 3.36 -20.13 -19.22
CA ILE A 136 3.04 -19.89 -20.62
C ILE A 136 3.91 -18.76 -21.16
N ASP A 137 4.63 -19.01 -22.25
CA ASP A 137 5.37 -18.03 -23.03
C ASP A 137 4.86 -18.05 -24.48
N ASN A 138 4.01 -17.09 -24.83
CA ASN A 138 3.31 -17.06 -26.12
C ASN A 138 3.78 -15.89 -26.99
N ALA A 139 4.32 -16.19 -28.16
CA ALA A 139 4.55 -15.26 -29.26
C ALA A 139 3.70 -15.59 -30.51
N GLY A 140 3.01 -16.73 -30.52
CA GLY A 140 2.10 -17.17 -31.59
C GLY A 140 0.64 -17.05 -31.17
N THR A 141 -0.18 -18.02 -31.58
CA THR A 141 -1.63 -17.97 -31.35
C THR A 141 -2.13 -19.16 -30.52
N LEU A 142 -2.80 -18.87 -29.40
CA LEU A 142 -3.53 -19.84 -28.57
C LEU A 142 -5.03 -19.64 -28.78
N ILE A 143 -5.75 -20.65 -29.29
CA ILE A 143 -7.16 -20.55 -29.67
C ILE A 143 -8.03 -21.55 -28.88
N GLY A 144 -9.05 -21.03 -28.20
CA GLY A 144 -10.11 -21.82 -27.58
C GLY A 144 -11.43 -21.68 -28.32
N THR A 145 -11.78 -22.65 -29.15
CA THR A 145 -13.00 -22.58 -30.00
C THR A 145 -14.29 -22.69 -29.19
N SER A 146 -14.25 -23.20 -27.95
CA SER A 146 -15.39 -23.21 -27.04
C SER A 146 -15.53 -21.94 -26.19
N GLY A 147 -14.73 -20.89 -26.48
CA GLY A 147 -14.69 -19.64 -25.72
C GLY A 147 -13.66 -19.61 -24.57
N VAL A 148 -12.96 -20.71 -24.29
CA VAL A 148 -11.90 -20.78 -23.28
C VAL A 148 -10.60 -21.20 -23.94
N ALA A 149 -9.57 -20.34 -23.95
CA ALA A 149 -8.26 -20.65 -24.52
C ALA A 149 -7.39 -21.41 -23.53
N LEU A 150 -7.34 -20.96 -22.28
CA LEU A 150 -6.52 -21.54 -21.23
C LEU A 150 -7.40 -21.89 -20.05
N ARG A 151 -7.42 -23.16 -19.64
CA ARG A 151 -8.22 -23.65 -18.52
C ARG A 151 -7.31 -24.25 -17.46
N GLY A 152 -7.13 -23.49 -16.38
CA GLY A 152 -6.41 -23.84 -15.17
C GLY A 152 -7.33 -24.03 -13.96
N ASP A 153 -8.66 -24.07 -14.12
CA ASP A 153 -9.58 -24.49 -13.08
C ASP A 153 -10.05 -25.94 -13.35
N VAL A 154 -9.70 -26.85 -12.44
CA VAL A 154 -10.26 -28.21 -12.50
C VAL A 154 -11.74 -28.13 -12.13
N VAL A 155 -12.63 -28.11 -13.12
CA VAL A 155 -14.06 -28.36 -12.94
C VAL A 155 -14.33 -29.81 -13.33
N ALA A 156 -14.06 -30.75 -12.43
CA ALA A 156 -14.55 -32.12 -12.60
C ALA A 156 -15.91 -32.25 -11.89
N ALA A 157 -16.99 -31.89 -12.58
CA ALA A 157 -18.37 -32.17 -12.10
C ALA A 157 -18.64 -33.69 -11.94
N SER A 158 -17.83 -34.55 -12.55
CA SER A 158 -18.00 -36.00 -12.50
C SER A 158 -17.51 -36.68 -11.21
N TYR A 159 -16.77 -36.01 -10.33
CA TYR A 159 -16.11 -36.69 -9.19
C TYR A 159 -16.20 -35.98 -7.82
N GLY A 160 -16.92 -34.86 -7.69
CA GLY A 160 -17.39 -34.36 -6.39
C GLY A 160 -16.38 -33.70 -5.44
N TYR A 161 -15.32 -33.05 -5.94
CA TYR A 161 -14.34 -32.34 -5.10
C TYR A 161 -14.28 -30.83 -5.38
N ALA A 162 -14.05 -30.03 -4.33
CA ALA A 162 -14.31 -28.57 -4.31
C ALA A 162 -13.08 -27.65 -4.26
N SER A 163 -11.83 -28.15 -4.42
CA SER A 163 -10.62 -27.31 -4.35
C SER A 163 -9.89 -27.21 -5.69
N SER A 164 -9.70 -25.99 -6.19
CA SER A 164 -8.85 -25.70 -7.35
C SER A 164 -7.38 -25.99 -7.03
N SER A 165 -6.92 -27.18 -7.42
CA SER A 165 -5.50 -27.60 -7.30
C SER A 165 -4.71 -27.32 -8.59
N SER A 166 -5.14 -26.34 -9.38
CA SER A 166 -4.55 -26.05 -10.68
C SER A 166 -4.51 -24.54 -10.96
N GLY A 167 -3.60 -24.13 -11.85
CA GLY A 167 -3.60 -22.78 -12.39
C GLY A 167 -2.28 -22.42 -13.08
N PHE A 168 -2.07 -21.12 -13.29
CA PHE A 168 -0.92 -20.63 -14.02
C PHE A 168 0.02 -19.89 -13.07
N THR A 169 1.28 -20.32 -13.01
CA THR A 169 2.32 -19.61 -12.27
C THR A 169 2.66 -18.31 -12.98
N SER A 170 2.78 -18.35 -14.31
CA SER A 170 2.98 -17.17 -15.14
C SER A 170 2.38 -17.29 -16.54
N ILE A 171 1.92 -16.15 -17.07
CA ILE A 171 1.55 -15.99 -18.48
C ILE A 171 2.31 -14.78 -19.04
N MET A 172 3.23 -15.05 -19.95
CA MET A 172 3.93 -14.06 -20.75
C MET A 172 3.39 -14.11 -22.18
N ASN A 173 2.58 -13.13 -22.55
CA ASN A 173 2.08 -12.97 -23.92
C ASN A 173 2.89 -11.87 -24.60
N ARG A 174 3.82 -12.25 -25.49
CA ARG A 174 4.70 -11.34 -26.23
C ARG A 174 3.90 -10.48 -27.21
N ALA A 175 4.55 -9.48 -27.81
CA ALA A 175 3.91 -8.49 -28.67
C ALA A 175 3.12 -9.08 -29.85
N THR A 176 3.61 -10.16 -30.45
CA THR A 176 2.94 -10.89 -31.54
C THR A 176 1.96 -11.95 -31.04
N GLY A 177 1.95 -12.21 -29.73
CA GLY A 177 1.15 -13.24 -29.10
C GLY A 177 -0.33 -12.90 -29.09
N VAL A 178 -1.16 -13.85 -29.51
CA VAL A 178 -2.62 -13.79 -29.46
C VAL A 178 -3.17 -14.93 -28.62
N ILE A 179 -3.98 -14.59 -27.61
CA ILE A 179 -4.79 -15.55 -26.85
C ILE A 179 -6.25 -15.24 -27.17
N SER A 180 -6.90 -16.12 -27.93
CA SER A 180 -8.30 -15.98 -28.37
C SER A 180 -9.19 -16.94 -27.59
N GLY A 181 -9.86 -16.41 -26.58
CA GLY A 181 -10.69 -17.12 -25.61
C GLY A 181 -10.29 -16.77 -24.17
N SER A 182 -11.17 -17.08 -23.23
CA SER A 182 -10.96 -16.80 -21.80
C SER A 182 -9.76 -17.56 -21.23
N VAL A 183 -9.04 -16.91 -20.30
CA VAL A 183 -8.12 -17.55 -19.36
C VAL A 183 -8.87 -17.79 -18.06
N VAL A 184 -9.18 -19.06 -17.78
CA VAL A 184 -9.97 -19.49 -16.62
C VAL A 184 -9.05 -20.15 -15.59
N GLY A 185 -9.13 -19.74 -14.34
CA GLY A 185 -8.31 -20.22 -13.22
C GLY A 185 -7.37 -19.16 -12.65
N PRO A 186 -6.74 -19.43 -11.49
CA PRO A 186 -5.83 -18.48 -10.86
C PRO A 186 -4.55 -18.29 -11.67
N VAL A 187 -4.03 -17.05 -11.72
CA VAL A 187 -2.80 -16.69 -12.42
C VAL A 187 -1.91 -15.84 -11.53
N GLY A 188 -0.71 -16.33 -11.20
CA GLY A 188 0.21 -15.63 -10.31
C GLY A 188 0.76 -14.34 -10.92
N ARG A 189 1.28 -14.42 -12.16
CA ARG A 189 1.87 -13.29 -12.87
C ARG A 189 1.40 -13.22 -14.32
N VAL A 190 1.05 -12.01 -14.78
CA VAL A 190 0.77 -11.73 -16.19
C VAL A 190 1.75 -10.68 -16.72
N THR A 191 2.33 -10.91 -17.89
CA THR A 191 3.05 -9.90 -18.67
C THR A 191 2.50 -9.95 -20.09
N ASN A 192 1.66 -8.98 -20.44
CA ASN A 192 1.02 -8.89 -21.74
C ASN A 192 1.58 -7.73 -22.56
N ALA A 193 2.08 -8.03 -23.75
CA ALA A 193 2.43 -7.07 -24.80
C ALA A 193 1.63 -7.29 -26.08
N GLY A 194 0.98 -8.45 -26.24
CA GLY A 194 0.15 -8.78 -27.38
C GLY A 194 -1.35 -8.62 -27.10
N LEU A 195 -2.17 -9.47 -27.72
CA LEU A 195 -3.62 -9.49 -27.58
C LEU A 195 -4.08 -10.66 -26.71
N ILE A 196 -4.90 -10.37 -25.71
CA ILE A 196 -5.70 -11.36 -24.97
C ILE A 196 -7.16 -10.95 -25.12
N ASP A 197 -7.95 -11.76 -25.81
CA ASP A 197 -9.35 -11.49 -26.11
C ASP A 197 -10.25 -12.58 -25.53
N GLY A 198 -11.03 -12.25 -24.50
CA GLY A 198 -12.00 -13.16 -23.89
C GLY A 198 -13.25 -13.40 -24.76
N GLY A 199 -13.42 -12.65 -25.85
CA GLY A 199 -14.60 -12.71 -26.70
C GLY A 199 -15.87 -12.38 -25.90
N ALA A 200 -16.87 -13.28 -25.95
CA ALA A 200 -18.12 -13.13 -25.19
C ALA A 200 -18.00 -13.48 -23.69
N SER A 201 -16.80 -13.78 -23.19
CA SER A 201 -16.49 -14.08 -21.79
C SER A 201 -15.43 -13.11 -21.26
N SER A 202 -15.09 -13.18 -19.98
CA SER A 202 -13.92 -12.47 -19.42
C SER A 202 -12.63 -12.90 -20.12
N ALA A 203 -11.70 -11.97 -20.33
CA ALA A 203 -10.33 -12.31 -20.73
C ALA A 203 -9.62 -13.11 -19.64
N PHE A 204 -9.83 -12.72 -18.38
CA PHE A 204 -9.36 -13.45 -17.21
C PHE A 204 -10.50 -13.67 -16.21
N THR A 205 -10.66 -14.90 -15.72
CA THR A 205 -11.56 -15.22 -14.61
C THR A 205 -10.94 -16.26 -13.68
N SER A 206 -10.91 -16.02 -12.38
CA SER A 206 -10.47 -17.02 -11.39
C SER A 206 -11.51 -18.11 -11.09
N GLY A 207 -12.63 -18.15 -11.82
CA GLY A 207 -13.75 -19.06 -11.57
C GLY A 207 -14.77 -18.52 -10.56
N ALA A 208 -15.58 -19.40 -9.96
CA ALA A 208 -16.59 -19.01 -8.97
C ALA A 208 -15.95 -18.36 -7.73
N ALA A 209 -16.62 -17.34 -7.16
CA ALA A 209 -16.15 -16.66 -5.95
C ALA A 209 -15.89 -17.66 -4.81
N GLY A 210 -14.72 -17.54 -4.15
CA GLY A 210 -14.32 -18.42 -3.03
C GLY A 210 -13.40 -19.59 -3.39
N THR A 211 -12.92 -19.68 -4.64
CA THR A 211 -11.92 -20.68 -5.04
C THR A 211 -10.58 -20.44 -4.32
N SER A 212 -10.16 -21.42 -3.52
CA SER A 212 -8.81 -21.45 -2.93
C SER A 212 -7.80 -21.80 -4.01
N TYR A 213 -6.84 -20.93 -4.32
CA TYR A 213 -5.77 -21.23 -5.27
C TYR A 213 -4.67 -22.09 -4.62
N PRO A 214 -3.94 -22.92 -5.38
CA PRO A 214 -2.86 -23.72 -4.84
C PRO A 214 -1.77 -22.80 -4.27
N TYR A 215 -1.13 -23.21 -3.17
CA TYR A 215 -0.09 -22.40 -2.48
C TYR A 215 1.12 -22.04 -3.37
N LEU A 216 1.25 -22.67 -4.54
CA LEU A 216 2.28 -22.37 -5.53
C LEU A 216 1.95 -21.14 -6.37
N ILE A 217 0.68 -20.71 -6.41
CA ILE A 217 0.23 -19.53 -7.14
C ILE A 217 0.10 -18.40 -6.12
N TRP A 218 1.08 -17.51 -6.13
CA TRP A 218 1.08 -16.34 -5.27
C TRP A 218 0.49 -15.14 -6.01
N PRO A 219 -0.37 -14.34 -5.36
CA PRO A 219 -0.80 -13.08 -5.92
C PRO A 219 0.41 -12.22 -6.29
N GLY A 220 0.47 -11.81 -7.56
CA GLY A 220 1.64 -11.17 -8.13
C GLY A 220 1.33 -9.89 -8.88
N THR A 221 2.36 -9.31 -9.47
CA THR A 221 2.24 -8.12 -10.32
C THR A 221 1.84 -8.54 -11.73
N TRP A 222 0.77 -7.93 -12.23
CA TRP A 222 0.34 -8.03 -13.62
C TRP A 222 0.79 -6.78 -14.37
N THR A 223 1.33 -6.95 -15.57
CA THR A 223 1.79 -5.86 -16.42
C THR A 223 1.14 -5.97 -17.79
N ASN A 224 0.46 -4.92 -18.22
CA ASN A 224 -0.15 -4.81 -19.53
C ASN A 224 0.42 -3.63 -20.30
N THR A 225 1.06 -3.93 -21.43
CA THR A 225 1.54 -2.99 -22.45
C THR A 225 0.83 -3.21 -23.80
N GLY A 226 0.12 -4.33 -23.95
CA GLY A 226 -0.71 -4.66 -25.11
C GLY A 226 -2.20 -4.46 -24.84
N THR A 227 -3.03 -5.36 -25.37
CA THR A 227 -4.49 -5.30 -25.24
C THR A 227 -5.03 -6.51 -24.49
N ILE A 228 -5.85 -6.25 -23.48
CA ILE A 228 -6.70 -7.23 -22.80
C ILE A 228 -8.14 -6.78 -23.00
N GLN A 229 -8.96 -7.57 -23.70
CA GLN A 229 -10.31 -7.15 -24.05
C GLN A 229 -11.36 -8.25 -23.90
N SER A 230 -12.61 -7.84 -23.77
CA SER A 230 -13.78 -8.71 -23.87
C SER A 230 -15.01 -7.93 -24.34
N ASN A 231 -16.01 -8.65 -24.83
CA ASN A 231 -17.34 -8.14 -25.14
C ASN A 231 -18.40 -8.92 -24.35
N SER A 232 -18.46 -8.71 -23.04
CA SER A 232 -19.34 -9.51 -22.17
C SER A 232 -20.05 -8.67 -21.10
N ALA A 233 -21.10 -9.24 -20.51
CA ALA A 233 -21.76 -8.66 -19.33
C ALA A 233 -20.97 -8.87 -18.03
N VAL A 234 -19.96 -9.75 -18.04
CA VAL A 234 -19.02 -9.98 -16.94
C VAL A 234 -17.79 -9.09 -17.17
N ALA A 235 -17.03 -8.78 -16.12
CA ALA A 235 -15.85 -7.93 -16.28
C ALA A 235 -14.77 -8.57 -17.15
N THR A 236 -13.96 -7.77 -17.86
CA THR A 236 -12.84 -8.28 -18.68
C THR A 236 -11.82 -9.02 -17.82
N ILE A 237 -11.52 -8.48 -16.66
CA ILE A 237 -10.66 -9.10 -15.65
C ILE A 237 -11.47 -9.32 -14.37
N VAL A 238 -11.58 -10.58 -13.96
CA VAL A 238 -12.09 -11.01 -12.66
C VAL A 238 -11.05 -11.90 -11.99
N SER A 239 -10.29 -11.39 -11.02
CA SER A 239 -9.21 -12.18 -10.41
C SER A 239 -8.95 -11.82 -8.96
N SER A 240 -8.88 -12.83 -8.10
CA SER A 240 -8.46 -12.75 -6.70
C SER A 240 -6.94 -12.81 -6.51
N THR A 241 -6.17 -12.95 -7.59
CA THR A 241 -4.70 -13.17 -7.57
C THR A 241 -3.90 -11.96 -8.06
N ILE A 242 -4.56 -10.82 -8.28
CA ILE A 242 -3.87 -9.57 -8.60
C ILE A 242 -3.43 -8.94 -7.28
N ASN A 243 -2.11 -8.86 -7.08
CA ASN A 243 -1.55 -8.02 -6.00
C ASN A 243 -1.37 -6.58 -6.48
N SER A 244 -0.84 -6.40 -7.69
CA SER A 244 -0.74 -5.09 -8.35
C SER A 244 -0.88 -5.21 -9.87
N LEU A 245 -1.49 -4.20 -10.49
CA LEU A 245 -1.72 -4.13 -11.93
C LEU A 245 -1.09 -2.84 -12.48
N LYS A 246 -0.10 -2.99 -13.36
CA LYS A 246 0.50 -1.90 -14.12
C LYS A 246 -0.02 -1.92 -15.55
N ASN A 247 -0.65 -0.84 -15.97
CA ASN A 247 -1.23 -0.72 -17.30
C ASN A 247 -0.67 0.49 -18.04
N SER A 248 -0.04 0.25 -19.18
CA SER A 248 0.31 1.26 -20.19
C SER A 248 -0.30 0.95 -21.56
N GLY A 249 -0.99 -0.20 -21.68
CA GLY A 249 -1.77 -0.59 -22.85
C GLY A 249 -3.28 -0.41 -22.64
N THR A 250 -4.09 -1.30 -23.23
CA THR A 250 -5.55 -1.24 -23.17
C THR A 250 -6.14 -2.40 -22.36
N ILE A 251 -7.06 -2.08 -21.45
CA ILE A 251 -7.95 -3.03 -20.78
C ILE A 251 -9.39 -2.59 -21.04
N ALA A 252 -10.14 -3.35 -21.84
CA ALA A 252 -11.43 -2.88 -22.34
C ALA A 252 -12.54 -3.94 -22.26
N ASN A 253 -13.71 -3.51 -21.78
CA ASN A 253 -14.95 -4.23 -21.96
C ASN A 253 -15.88 -3.48 -22.92
N SER A 254 -16.06 -4.00 -24.13
CA SER A 254 -16.99 -3.41 -25.08
C SER A 254 -18.45 -3.78 -24.81
N GLY A 255 -18.69 -4.77 -23.93
CA GLY A 255 -20.01 -5.17 -23.46
C GLY A 255 -20.50 -4.34 -22.26
N SER A 256 -21.48 -4.85 -21.52
CA SER A 256 -22.04 -4.16 -20.35
C SER A 256 -21.29 -4.41 -19.04
N GLY A 257 -20.30 -5.30 -19.03
CA GLY A 257 -19.48 -5.58 -17.85
C GLY A 257 -18.40 -4.51 -17.60
N ALA A 258 -17.81 -4.54 -16.41
CA ALA A 258 -16.67 -3.67 -16.09
C ALA A 258 -15.40 -4.06 -16.85
N ALA A 259 -14.41 -3.17 -16.93
CA ALA A 259 -13.08 -3.57 -17.39
C ALA A 259 -12.40 -4.45 -16.34
N ILE A 260 -12.48 -4.06 -15.07
CA ILE A 260 -11.83 -4.76 -13.95
C ILE A 260 -12.81 -4.90 -12.79
N SER A 261 -12.90 -6.10 -12.22
CA SER A 261 -13.65 -6.38 -11.00
C SER A 261 -12.87 -7.32 -10.07
N SER A 262 -12.57 -6.89 -8.85
CA SER A 262 -11.93 -7.73 -7.82
C SER A 262 -12.25 -7.22 -6.41
N SER A 263 -11.80 -7.93 -5.37
CA SER A 263 -11.94 -7.48 -3.98
C SER A 263 -10.84 -6.51 -3.56
N TYR A 264 -9.60 -6.76 -3.96
CA TYR A 264 -8.43 -5.96 -3.61
C TYR A 264 -7.73 -5.54 -4.89
N LEU A 265 -7.57 -4.23 -5.10
CA LEU A 265 -6.98 -3.71 -6.32
C LEU A 265 -5.95 -2.65 -5.99
N ASP A 266 -4.73 -2.86 -6.49
CA ASP A 266 -3.69 -1.83 -6.58
C ASP A 266 -3.37 -1.63 -8.06
N ILE A 267 -3.79 -0.50 -8.62
CA ILE A 267 -3.73 -0.20 -10.04
C ILE A 267 -2.86 1.03 -10.25
N GLN A 268 -1.84 0.87 -11.09
CA GLN A 268 -1.09 1.95 -11.68
C GLN A 268 -1.43 2.00 -13.18
N ASN A 269 -2.28 2.94 -13.58
CA ASN A 269 -2.59 3.20 -14.98
C ASN A 269 -1.66 4.33 -15.47
N ASP A 270 -0.57 3.95 -16.11
CA ASP A 270 0.47 4.85 -16.59
C ASP A 270 -0.04 5.74 -17.74
N ALA A 271 0.73 6.80 -18.06
CA ALA A 271 0.43 7.66 -19.20
C ALA A 271 0.30 6.84 -20.50
N GLY A 272 -0.77 7.07 -21.25
CA GLY A 272 -1.14 6.27 -22.44
C GLY A 272 -1.99 5.04 -22.14
N GLY A 273 -2.01 4.56 -20.90
CA GLY A 273 -2.84 3.44 -20.46
C GLY A 273 -4.34 3.76 -20.53
N GLN A 274 -5.13 2.80 -21.01
CA GLN A 274 -6.58 2.91 -21.19
C GLN A 274 -7.30 1.80 -20.42
N ILE A 275 -8.27 2.17 -19.58
CA ILE A 275 -9.19 1.24 -18.90
C ILE A 275 -10.62 1.67 -19.23
N SER A 276 -11.38 0.88 -19.97
CA SER A 276 -12.68 1.34 -20.50
C SER A 276 -13.80 0.30 -20.40
N SER A 277 -15.01 0.76 -20.09
CA SER A 277 -16.23 -0.05 -20.16
C SER A 277 -17.36 0.67 -20.91
N SER A 278 -18.05 -0.03 -21.81
CA SER A 278 -19.31 0.46 -22.41
C SER A 278 -20.52 0.33 -21.47
N GLY A 279 -20.40 -0.42 -20.38
CA GLY A 279 -21.45 -0.68 -19.38
C GLY A 279 -21.63 0.42 -18.32
N GLY A 280 -20.87 1.50 -18.42
CA GLY A 280 -20.94 2.65 -17.53
C GLY A 280 -20.06 2.58 -16.28
N THR A 281 -19.60 1.40 -15.85
CA THR A 281 -18.63 1.26 -14.73
C THR A 281 -17.38 0.54 -15.20
N ALA A 282 -16.22 1.20 -15.16
CA ALA A 282 -14.95 0.66 -15.63
C ALA A 282 -14.26 -0.20 -14.58
N ILE A 283 -14.22 0.26 -13.33
CA ILE A 283 -13.48 -0.39 -12.24
C ILE A 283 -14.42 -0.62 -11.06
N ILE A 284 -14.46 -1.87 -10.58
CA ILE A 284 -15.19 -2.26 -9.38
C ILE A 284 -14.21 -2.91 -8.41
N SER A 285 -14.05 -2.33 -7.22
CA SER A 285 -13.42 -3.00 -6.09
C SER A 285 -14.45 -3.28 -5.01
N SER A 286 -14.58 -4.54 -4.56
CA SER A 286 -15.53 -4.89 -3.52
C SER A 286 -15.02 -4.66 -2.09
N ASN A 287 -13.71 -4.42 -1.89
CA ASN A 287 -13.12 -4.17 -0.57
C ASN A 287 -12.33 -2.86 -0.54
N TYR A 288 -11.11 -2.80 -1.07
CA TYR A 288 -10.37 -1.54 -1.23
C TYR A 288 -9.79 -1.38 -2.63
N LEU A 289 -9.64 -0.13 -3.07
CA LEU A 289 -8.94 0.25 -4.29
C LEU A 289 -7.81 1.22 -3.97
N ARG A 290 -6.59 0.93 -4.40
CA ARG A 290 -5.53 1.91 -4.57
C ARG A 290 -5.36 2.16 -6.06
N LEU A 291 -5.70 3.35 -6.54
CA LEU A 291 -5.62 3.72 -7.96
C LEU A 291 -4.71 4.94 -8.12
N ILE A 292 -3.64 4.79 -8.88
CA ILE A 292 -2.84 5.89 -9.42
C ILE A 292 -3.08 5.93 -10.92
N ASN A 293 -3.70 7.00 -11.41
CA ASN A 293 -4.09 7.16 -12.80
C ASN A 293 -3.39 8.37 -13.43
N ALA A 294 -2.47 8.08 -14.35
CA ALA A 294 -1.87 9.03 -15.28
C ALA A 294 -2.37 8.83 -16.73
N GLY A 295 -3.12 7.75 -16.98
CA GLY A 295 -3.78 7.47 -18.27
C GLY A 295 -5.24 7.91 -18.29
N THR A 296 -6.07 7.14 -18.99
CA THR A 296 -7.52 7.38 -19.09
C THR A 296 -8.32 6.18 -18.57
N VAL A 297 -9.32 6.47 -17.75
CA VAL A 297 -10.37 5.53 -17.37
C VAL A 297 -11.69 6.03 -17.95
N THR A 298 -12.37 5.23 -18.78
CA THR A 298 -13.68 5.60 -19.36
C THR A 298 -14.77 4.76 -18.72
N GLY A 299 -15.63 5.41 -17.93
CA GLY A 299 -16.64 4.79 -17.08
C GLY A 299 -16.39 5.06 -15.59
N ASN A 300 -17.39 4.74 -14.77
CA ASN A 300 -17.37 4.97 -13.34
C ASN A 300 -16.33 4.10 -12.61
N VAL A 301 -15.89 4.58 -11.45
CA VAL A 301 -15.08 3.82 -10.49
C VAL A 301 -15.89 3.64 -9.21
N VAL A 302 -16.04 2.40 -8.76
CA VAL A 302 -16.78 2.04 -7.54
C VAL A 302 -15.89 1.26 -6.60
N THR A 303 -15.86 1.64 -5.33
CA THR A 303 -15.03 0.98 -4.30
C THR A 303 -15.87 0.38 -3.17
N GLY A 304 -15.22 -0.41 -2.33
CA GLY A 304 -15.85 -1.25 -1.32
C GLY A 304 -15.85 -0.67 0.09
N ASN A 305 -15.98 -1.53 1.09
CA ASN A 305 -16.18 -1.13 2.49
C ASN A 305 -14.90 -0.81 3.27
N SER A 306 -13.72 -1.02 2.70
CA SER A 306 -12.45 -0.63 3.31
C SER A 306 -11.89 0.66 2.68
N GLY A 307 -10.99 1.33 3.39
CA GLY A 307 -10.39 2.58 2.93
C GLY A 307 -9.67 2.42 1.60
N SER A 308 -10.11 3.18 0.62
CA SER A 308 -9.57 3.25 -0.73
C SER A 308 -8.80 4.56 -0.94
N THR A 309 -7.87 4.57 -1.88
CA THR A 309 -7.11 5.77 -2.28
C THR A 309 -7.15 5.92 -3.78
N ILE A 310 -7.62 7.08 -4.27
CA ILE A 310 -7.66 7.39 -5.69
C ILE A 310 -6.87 8.66 -5.96
N ASP A 311 -5.87 8.58 -6.82
CA ASP A 311 -5.11 9.70 -7.37
C ASP A 311 -5.24 9.68 -8.89
N SER A 312 -6.03 10.60 -9.44
CA SER A 312 -6.13 10.83 -10.89
C SER A 312 -5.59 12.19 -11.28
N THR A 313 -4.73 12.81 -10.46
CA THR A 313 -4.27 14.19 -10.67
C THR A 313 -3.40 14.37 -11.92
N ALA A 314 -2.84 13.27 -12.45
CA ALA A 314 -2.02 13.22 -13.67
C ALA A 314 -2.74 12.63 -14.89
N GLY A 315 -4.00 12.19 -14.74
CA GLY A 315 -4.77 11.51 -15.77
C GLY A 315 -6.24 11.92 -15.75
N THR A 316 -7.09 11.12 -16.41
CA THR A 316 -8.54 11.38 -16.48
C THR A 316 -9.34 10.13 -16.12
N ILE A 317 -10.32 10.29 -15.24
CA ILE A 317 -11.46 9.39 -15.07
C ILE A 317 -12.65 10.09 -15.73
N ASP A 318 -13.01 9.62 -16.92
CA ASP A 318 -14.18 10.05 -17.66
C ASP A 318 -15.42 9.28 -17.16
N GLY A 319 -15.90 9.68 -15.98
CA GLY A 319 -16.96 9.01 -15.24
C GLY A 319 -17.05 9.51 -13.79
N SER A 320 -18.00 8.97 -13.04
CA SER A 320 -18.17 9.24 -11.61
C SER A 320 -17.30 8.34 -10.74
N VAL A 321 -16.94 8.83 -9.56
CA VAL A 321 -16.29 8.04 -8.50
C VAL A 321 -17.24 7.89 -7.33
N LEU A 322 -17.51 6.63 -6.96
CA LEU A 322 -18.28 6.25 -5.77
C LEU A 322 -17.38 5.50 -4.79
N PHE A 323 -17.01 6.20 -3.72
CA PHE A 323 -16.40 5.60 -2.56
C PHE A 323 -17.43 4.79 -1.75
N GLY A 324 -16.95 3.77 -1.03
CA GLY A 324 -17.81 2.91 -0.22
C GLY A 324 -17.93 3.41 1.21
N SER A 325 -17.84 2.53 2.21
CA SER A 325 -18.07 2.91 3.62
C SER A 325 -16.79 3.04 4.44
N GLY A 326 -15.62 2.88 3.81
CA GLY A 326 -14.33 2.94 4.48
C GLY A 326 -13.90 4.38 4.78
N ASP A 327 -12.74 4.54 5.41
CA ASP A 327 -12.08 5.85 5.51
C ASP A 327 -11.26 6.06 4.23
N ASP A 328 -11.86 6.75 3.25
CA ASP A 328 -11.29 6.89 1.92
C ASP A 328 -10.39 8.13 1.78
N ILE A 329 -9.49 8.09 0.80
CA ILE A 329 -8.60 9.19 0.43
C ILE A 329 -8.80 9.51 -1.06
N LEU A 330 -9.21 10.74 -1.34
CA LEU A 330 -9.12 11.30 -2.69
C LEU A 330 -7.92 12.24 -2.74
N VAL A 331 -6.96 11.92 -3.62
CA VAL A 331 -5.83 12.79 -3.89
C VAL A 331 -6.22 13.77 -4.98
N VAL A 332 -6.01 15.05 -4.70
CA VAL A 332 -6.28 16.15 -5.61
C VAL A 332 -5.05 17.04 -5.72
N ARG A 333 -4.99 17.87 -6.76
CA ARG A 333 -3.91 18.86 -6.93
C ARG A 333 -4.48 20.26 -6.81
N TYR A 334 -3.78 21.14 -6.08
CA TYR A 334 -4.09 22.57 -6.12
C TYR A 334 -3.49 23.21 -7.37
N ASP A 335 -4.32 23.89 -8.15
CA ASP A 335 -3.87 24.74 -9.25
C ASP A 335 -3.82 26.21 -8.81
N ALA A 336 -2.60 26.69 -8.55
CA ALA A 336 -2.37 28.05 -8.08
C ALA A 336 -2.77 29.12 -9.10
N ALA A 337 -2.77 28.81 -10.41
CA ALA A 337 -3.11 29.78 -11.44
C ALA A 337 -4.61 30.10 -11.46
N SER A 338 -5.45 29.08 -11.20
CA SER A 338 -6.90 29.20 -11.17
C SER A 338 -7.48 29.24 -9.74
N ALA A 339 -6.64 29.08 -8.72
CA ALA A 339 -7.03 28.92 -7.32
C ALA A 339 -8.09 27.81 -7.12
N SER A 340 -7.95 26.70 -7.85
CA SER A 340 -8.94 25.61 -7.89
C SER A 340 -8.33 24.24 -7.61
N ILE A 341 -9.19 23.28 -7.28
CA ILE A 341 -8.83 21.88 -7.07
C ILE A 341 -8.99 21.11 -8.38
N VAL A 342 -7.97 20.35 -8.75
CA VAL A 342 -7.95 19.46 -9.91
C VAL A 342 -7.97 18.01 -9.43
N THR A 343 -9.03 17.29 -9.75
CA THR A 343 -9.24 15.89 -9.36
C THR A 343 -8.87 14.89 -10.45
N GLY A 344 -8.93 15.32 -11.72
CA GLY A 344 -8.87 14.43 -12.88
C GLY A 344 -10.16 13.61 -13.10
N ILE A 345 -11.27 13.94 -12.43
CA ILE A 345 -12.55 13.23 -12.53
C ILE A 345 -13.58 14.15 -13.20
N THR A 346 -14.23 13.70 -14.28
CA THR A 346 -15.21 14.51 -15.03
C THR A 346 -16.64 14.38 -14.48
N GLY A 347 -16.95 13.26 -13.82
CA GLY A 347 -18.25 12.98 -13.24
C GLY A 347 -18.40 13.43 -11.79
N SER A 348 -19.47 12.95 -11.14
CA SER A 348 -19.70 13.20 -9.71
C SER A 348 -18.73 12.43 -8.83
N ILE A 349 -18.39 13.01 -7.68
CA ILE A 349 -17.60 12.38 -6.64
C ILE A 349 -18.50 12.20 -5.44
N ASN A 350 -18.66 10.96 -4.99
CA ASN A 350 -19.36 10.62 -3.76
C ASN A 350 -18.40 9.91 -2.83
N ALA A 351 -18.12 10.54 -1.68
CA ALA A 351 -17.23 10.03 -0.65
C ALA A 351 -17.78 8.81 0.12
N GLY A 352 -19.08 8.51 -0.02
CA GLY A 352 -19.69 7.37 0.65
C GLY A 352 -19.82 7.55 2.17
N GLY A 353 -19.67 6.45 2.92
CA GLY A 353 -19.64 6.45 4.38
C GLY A 353 -18.23 6.69 4.93
N GLY A 354 -18.04 6.50 6.25
CA GLY A 354 -16.72 6.63 6.87
C GLY A 354 -16.22 8.07 7.04
N THR A 355 -14.96 8.22 7.43
CA THR A 355 -14.26 9.50 7.61
C THR A 355 -13.28 9.73 6.46
N ASN A 356 -13.77 10.38 5.43
CA ASN A 356 -13.07 10.56 4.17
C ASN A 356 -12.15 11.78 4.18
N THR A 357 -11.02 11.65 3.50
CA THR A 357 -9.96 12.65 3.46
C THR A 357 -9.72 13.12 2.04
N GLU A 358 -9.76 14.43 1.84
CA GLU A 358 -9.25 15.06 0.63
C GLU A 358 -7.78 15.45 0.87
N GLN A 359 -6.88 14.81 0.15
CA GLN A 359 -5.44 15.06 0.21
C GLN A 359 -5.03 16.00 -0.93
N VAL A 360 -4.72 17.25 -0.58
CA VAL A 360 -4.37 18.29 -1.54
C VAL A 360 -2.86 18.35 -1.73
N LYS A 361 -2.40 17.97 -2.92
CA LYS A 361 -1.00 18.08 -3.34
C LYS A 361 -0.68 19.48 -3.85
N PHE A 362 0.44 20.02 -3.37
CA PHE A 362 0.98 21.30 -3.81
C PHE A 362 2.33 21.11 -4.51
N ALA A 363 2.38 21.42 -5.80
CA ALA A 363 3.58 21.27 -6.64
C ALA A 363 4.53 22.48 -6.60
N GLY A 364 4.10 23.59 -5.99
CA GLY A 364 4.90 24.79 -5.84
C GLY A 364 4.30 25.71 -4.77
N ASP A 365 5.05 26.74 -4.41
CA ASP A 365 4.68 27.66 -3.34
C ASP A 365 3.33 28.31 -3.59
N VAL A 366 2.52 28.40 -2.53
CA VAL A 366 1.17 28.96 -2.62
C VAL A 366 0.82 29.72 -1.34
N THR A 367 0.01 30.77 -1.46
CA THR A 367 -0.64 31.42 -0.33
C THR A 367 -2.15 31.23 -0.40
N LEU A 368 -2.73 30.59 0.61
CA LEU A 368 -4.16 30.36 0.77
C LEU A 368 -4.71 31.43 1.72
N ASN A 369 -5.46 32.40 1.18
CA ASN A 369 -6.10 33.46 1.99
C ASN A 369 -7.51 33.10 2.46
N THR A 370 -8.06 32.01 1.96
CA THR A 370 -9.36 31.46 2.35
C THR A 370 -9.22 29.97 2.57
N GLY A 371 -10.02 29.40 3.46
CA GLY A 371 -10.08 27.96 3.65
C GLY A 371 -10.34 27.23 2.33
N VAL A 372 -9.63 26.11 2.11
CA VAL A 372 -9.98 25.18 1.04
C VAL A 372 -11.13 24.34 1.59
N ALA A 373 -12.36 24.64 1.13
CA ALA A 373 -13.51 23.85 1.51
C ALA A 373 -13.37 22.45 0.90
N PRO A 374 -13.44 21.37 1.71
CA PRO A 374 -13.38 20.03 1.16
C PRO A 374 -14.52 19.77 0.18
N LEU A 375 -14.30 18.87 -0.77
CA LEU A 375 -15.38 18.35 -1.61
C LEU A 375 -16.51 17.76 -0.74
N SER A 376 -17.75 17.82 -1.24
CA SER A 376 -18.91 17.31 -0.51
C SER A 376 -18.72 15.84 -0.12
N GLY A 377 -18.98 15.52 1.15
CA GLY A 377 -18.81 14.18 1.71
C GLY A 377 -17.42 13.89 2.29
N PHE A 378 -16.44 14.78 2.12
CA PHE A 378 -15.13 14.67 2.78
C PHE A 378 -15.13 15.46 4.10
N GLN A 379 -14.74 14.80 5.19
CA GLN A 379 -14.73 15.39 6.53
C GLN A 379 -13.35 15.94 6.92
N ARG A 380 -12.31 15.53 6.21
CA ARG A 380 -10.92 15.81 6.53
C ARG A 380 -10.20 16.46 5.35
N LEU A 381 -9.44 17.52 5.62
CA LEU A 381 -8.55 18.17 4.67
C LEU A 381 -7.12 17.87 5.07
N MET A 382 -6.35 17.28 4.15
CA MET A 382 -4.92 17.06 4.32
C MET A 382 -4.12 17.93 3.36
N LEU A 383 -3.13 18.65 3.88
CA LEU A 383 -2.18 19.41 3.11
C LEU A 383 -0.94 18.57 2.87
N ASP A 384 -0.59 18.36 1.61
CA ASP A 384 0.54 17.54 1.16
C ASP A 384 1.49 18.36 0.27
N PRO A 385 2.26 19.30 0.84
CA PRO A 385 3.28 20.02 0.10
C PRO A 385 4.43 19.10 -0.34
N ALA A 386 4.81 19.21 -1.61
CA ALA A 386 5.98 18.52 -2.14
C ALA A 386 7.28 19.02 -1.47
N SER A 387 8.36 18.23 -1.60
CA SER A 387 9.68 18.64 -1.13
C SER A 387 10.10 19.97 -1.76
N GLY A 388 10.52 20.93 -0.92
CA GLY A 388 10.91 22.28 -1.37
C GLY A 388 9.74 23.24 -1.61
N THR A 389 8.50 22.81 -1.40
CA THR A 389 7.29 23.64 -1.51
C THR A 389 6.85 24.16 -0.14
N THR A 390 6.41 25.42 -0.08
CA THR A 390 5.80 26.06 1.08
C THR A 390 4.35 26.44 0.80
N VAL A 391 3.43 25.90 1.62
CA VAL A 391 2.02 26.32 1.65
C VAL A 391 1.84 27.33 2.78
N THR A 392 1.59 28.58 2.44
CA THR A 392 1.30 29.64 3.41
C THR A 392 -0.21 29.79 3.59
N LEU A 393 -0.72 29.59 4.80
CA LEU A 393 -2.08 29.97 5.17
C LEU A 393 -2.03 31.45 5.56
N GLY A 394 -2.40 32.33 4.63
CA GLY A 394 -2.23 33.78 4.79
C GLY A 394 -3.07 34.35 5.94
N SER A 395 -2.87 35.62 6.28
CA SER A 395 -3.56 36.27 7.42
C SER A 395 -5.08 36.31 7.30
N GLY A 396 -5.62 36.17 6.08
CA GLY A 396 -7.07 36.05 5.84
C GLY A 396 -7.62 34.64 6.07
N PHE A 397 -6.75 33.64 6.20
CA PHE A 397 -7.16 32.24 6.35
C PHE A 397 -7.80 32.01 7.71
N VAL A 398 -9.01 31.44 7.69
CA VAL A 398 -9.73 31.00 8.89
C VAL A 398 -10.16 29.55 8.67
N SER A 399 -9.79 28.66 9.58
CA SER A 399 -10.28 27.27 9.61
C SER A 399 -11.00 26.96 10.91
N ASN A 400 -12.12 26.25 10.80
CA ASN A 400 -12.84 25.68 11.92
C ASN A 400 -12.77 24.15 11.98
N THR A 401 -12.02 23.54 11.06
CA THR A 401 -11.75 22.11 10.99
C THR A 401 -10.26 21.84 11.24
N ALA A 402 -9.97 20.63 11.73
CA ALA A 402 -8.61 20.19 11.93
C ALA A 402 -7.84 20.16 10.59
N LEU A 403 -6.61 20.64 10.60
CA LEU A 403 -5.68 20.47 9.50
C LEU A 403 -4.91 19.17 9.69
N ILE A 404 -4.83 18.38 8.63
CA ILE A 404 -3.99 17.18 8.61
C ILE A 404 -2.76 17.47 7.75
N LEU A 405 -1.60 17.08 8.24
CA LEU A 405 -0.34 17.26 7.54
C LEU A 405 0.16 15.94 6.96
N SER A 406 0.75 16.03 5.77
CA SER A 406 1.49 14.98 5.10
C SER A 406 2.48 15.61 4.10
N GLY A 407 3.34 14.80 3.49
CA GLY A 407 4.30 15.27 2.50
C GLY A 407 5.67 15.60 3.07
N ASN A 408 6.40 16.45 2.35
CA ASN A 408 7.84 16.70 2.59
C ASN A 408 8.22 18.19 2.47
N GLY A 409 7.24 19.07 2.33
CA GLY A 409 7.44 20.51 2.26
C GLY A 409 7.24 21.22 3.60
N ALA A 410 6.81 22.47 3.53
CA ALA A 410 6.49 23.29 4.69
C ALA A 410 5.04 23.81 4.61
N VAL A 411 4.43 23.98 5.78
CA VAL A 411 3.16 24.68 5.95
C VAL A 411 3.36 25.80 6.95
N VAL A 412 3.06 27.04 6.57
CA VAL A 412 3.18 28.23 7.43
C VAL A 412 1.79 28.79 7.71
N ASN A 413 1.33 28.72 8.95
CA ASN A 413 0.08 29.34 9.38
C ASN A 413 0.32 30.80 9.80
N GLN A 414 -0.22 31.77 9.06
CA GLN A 414 -0.29 33.18 9.44
C GLN A 414 -1.74 33.61 9.78
N GLY A 415 -2.70 32.69 9.64
CA GLY A 415 -4.12 32.92 9.86
C GLY A 415 -4.60 32.47 11.25
N GLN A 416 -5.90 32.15 11.32
CA GLN A 416 -6.56 31.65 12.52
C GLN A 416 -7.10 30.23 12.32
N ILE A 417 -6.70 29.30 13.18
CA ILE A 417 -7.25 27.94 13.22
C ILE A 417 -7.98 27.77 14.55
N THR A 418 -9.30 27.59 14.54
CA THR A 418 -10.14 27.48 15.74
C THR A 418 -11.05 26.27 15.69
N THR A 419 -10.75 25.20 16.43
CA THR A 419 -11.44 23.90 16.31
C THR A 419 -12.12 23.45 17.61
N ASN A 420 -13.20 22.67 17.49
CA ASN A 420 -13.81 21.91 18.58
C ASN A 420 -13.28 20.47 18.56
N GLY A 421 -12.02 20.31 18.93
CA GLY A 421 -11.22 19.10 18.81
C GLY A 421 -9.78 19.46 18.47
N PRO A 422 -8.94 18.48 18.08
CA PRO A 422 -7.59 18.76 17.59
C PRO A 422 -7.60 19.81 16.46
N ALA A 423 -6.63 20.72 16.49
CA ALA A 423 -6.45 21.75 15.47
C ALA A 423 -5.53 21.29 14.35
N VAL A 424 -4.44 20.58 14.70
CA VAL A 424 -3.46 20.10 13.74
C VAL A 424 -3.03 18.69 14.11
N THR A 425 -3.08 17.77 13.15
CA THR A 425 -2.68 16.37 13.34
C THR A 425 -1.88 15.86 12.14
N ASP A 426 -1.15 14.77 12.32
CA ASP A 426 -0.69 13.93 11.22
C ASP A 426 -1.41 12.57 11.23
N ILE A 427 -1.52 11.92 10.08
CA ILE A 427 -2.03 10.53 9.98
C ILE A 427 -0.95 9.53 9.59
N SER A 428 0.24 10.02 9.25
CA SER A 428 1.33 9.22 8.69
C SER A 428 2.34 8.89 9.77
N TYR A 429 2.22 7.69 10.36
CA TYR A 429 3.33 7.07 11.07
C TYR A 429 4.36 6.48 10.08
N SER A 430 4.69 7.24 9.04
CA SER A 430 5.63 6.84 8.00
C SER A 430 6.95 7.55 8.22
N PHE A 431 7.94 6.81 8.72
CA PHE A 431 9.31 7.30 8.82
C PHE A 431 9.81 7.71 7.42
N GLY A 432 10.18 8.98 7.25
CA GLY A 432 10.73 9.51 6.00
C GLY A 432 9.90 10.61 5.33
N ASN A 433 8.62 10.77 5.71
CA ASN A 433 7.85 11.98 5.39
C ASN A 433 7.97 12.97 6.53
N ARG A 434 8.37 14.22 6.24
CA ARG A 434 8.55 15.26 7.25
C ARG A 434 8.09 16.61 6.73
N VAL A 435 6.93 17.06 7.18
CA VAL A 435 6.50 18.44 7.01
C VAL A 435 7.15 19.30 8.08
N THR A 436 7.51 20.53 7.72
CA THR A 436 7.76 21.57 8.71
C THR A 436 6.51 22.43 8.85
N PHE A 437 5.85 22.35 9.99
CA PHE A 437 4.72 23.20 10.32
C PHE A 437 5.19 24.40 11.15
N CYS A 438 4.97 25.62 10.64
CA CYS A 438 5.30 26.86 11.32
C CYS A 438 4.01 27.62 11.67
N ASN A 439 3.77 27.87 12.95
CA ASN A 439 2.70 28.73 13.40
C ASN A 439 3.20 30.16 13.66
N ASP A 440 2.89 31.04 12.71
CA ASP A 440 3.10 32.49 12.73
C ASP A 440 1.75 33.23 12.90
N GLY A 441 0.72 32.52 13.39
CA GLY A 441 -0.63 33.03 13.58
C GLY A 441 -1.24 32.52 14.89
N ALA A 442 -2.56 32.35 14.91
CA ALA A 442 -3.26 31.88 16.11
C ALA A 442 -3.88 30.49 15.89
N ILE A 443 -3.62 29.59 16.85
CA ILE A 443 -4.26 28.29 16.94
C ILE A 443 -5.04 28.21 18.26
N ALA A 444 -6.32 27.89 18.19
CA ALA A 444 -7.19 27.65 19.32
C ALA A 444 -7.91 26.31 19.17
N ALA A 445 -7.71 25.39 20.13
CA ALA A 445 -8.38 24.09 20.15
C ALA A 445 -9.22 23.93 21.42
N ALA A 446 -10.49 23.56 21.29
CA ALA A 446 -11.36 23.23 22.41
C ALA A 446 -11.60 21.72 22.47
N MET A 447 -11.05 21.08 23.50
CA MET A 447 -11.10 19.63 23.66
C MET A 447 -12.21 19.23 24.63
N SER A 448 -12.93 18.16 24.30
CA SER A 448 -13.95 17.54 25.16
C SER A 448 -13.39 16.42 26.05
N SER A 449 -12.12 16.05 25.87
CA SER A 449 -11.42 14.99 26.59
C SER A 449 -9.92 15.33 26.73
N PHE A 450 -9.16 14.50 27.44
CA PHE A 450 -7.71 14.66 27.66
C PHE A 450 -6.83 14.41 26.41
N GLY A 451 -7.35 14.68 25.21
CA GLY A 451 -6.56 14.69 23.97
C GLY A 451 -5.64 15.92 23.88
N TYR A 452 -4.82 15.97 22.83
CA TYR A 452 -3.96 17.12 22.53
C TYR A 452 -4.56 18.00 21.44
N GLY A 453 -4.42 19.32 21.56
CA GLY A 453 -4.84 20.26 20.52
C GLY A 453 -3.97 20.18 19.26
N ILE A 454 -2.68 19.85 19.41
CA ILE A 454 -1.78 19.53 18.29
C ILE A 454 -1.13 18.17 18.56
N THR A 455 -1.14 17.27 17.59
CA THR A 455 -0.46 15.96 17.69
C THR A 455 0.34 15.72 16.42
N LEU A 456 1.66 15.71 16.51
CA LEU A 456 2.53 15.46 15.36
C LEU A 456 3.57 14.41 15.73
N SER A 457 3.56 13.31 14.99
CA SER A 457 4.39 12.14 15.24
C SER A 457 5.68 12.15 14.43
N ASN A 458 5.69 12.72 13.22
CA ASN A 458 6.88 12.73 12.35
C ASN A 458 7.23 14.11 11.76
N ASP A 459 6.48 15.14 12.11
CA ASP A 459 6.66 16.49 11.60
C ASP A 459 7.47 17.37 12.55
N ARG A 460 8.16 18.38 11.99
CA ARG A 460 8.78 19.44 12.80
C ARG A 460 7.73 20.51 13.10
N PHE A 461 7.62 20.92 14.35
CA PHE A 461 6.74 22.02 14.72
C PHE A 461 7.54 23.23 15.21
N VAL A 462 7.25 24.40 14.63
CA VAL A 462 7.76 25.71 15.04
C VAL A 462 6.58 26.57 15.45
N ASN A 463 6.55 27.04 16.69
CA ASN A 463 5.56 28.00 17.15
C ASN A 463 6.22 29.36 17.42
N ASN A 464 5.89 30.35 16.59
CA ASN A 464 6.32 31.73 16.77
C ASN A 464 5.27 32.61 17.44
N GLU A 465 4.00 32.20 17.37
CA GLU A 465 2.88 32.96 17.90
C GLU A 465 2.09 32.15 18.93
N THR A 466 0.75 32.11 18.85
CA THR A 466 -0.08 31.59 19.96
C THR A 466 -0.73 30.26 19.62
N VAL A 467 -0.57 29.29 20.52
CA VAL A 467 -1.35 28.05 20.61
C VAL A 467 -2.09 28.03 21.95
N THR A 468 -3.42 27.99 21.91
CA THR A 468 -4.27 27.87 23.09
C THR A 468 -5.13 26.62 23.00
N VAL A 469 -5.01 25.73 23.98
CA VAL A 469 -5.84 24.54 24.09
C VAL A 469 -6.64 24.59 25.38
N THR A 470 -7.96 24.43 25.25
CA THR A 470 -8.90 24.45 26.37
C THR A 470 -9.48 23.07 26.60
N GLY A 471 -9.62 22.66 27.87
CA GLY A 471 -10.22 21.37 28.24
C GLY A 471 -9.36 20.12 27.98
N GLY A 472 -8.18 20.26 27.36
CA GLY A 472 -7.24 19.15 27.09
C GLY A 472 -5.76 19.55 27.24
N ASN A 473 -4.89 18.74 26.65
CA ASN A 473 -3.44 18.95 26.59
C ASN A 473 -3.06 19.84 25.39
N GLY A 474 -1.92 20.51 25.44
CA GLY A 474 -1.48 21.46 24.41
C GLY A 474 -0.96 20.76 23.15
N VAL A 475 0.34 20.46 23.15
CA VAL A 475 1.06 19.91 21.99
C VAL A 475 1.69 18.57 22.35
N SER A 476 1.49 17.55 21.52
CA SER A 476 2.22 16.28 21.57
C SER A 476 3.12 16.15 20.35
N MET A 477 4.40 15.85 20.60
CA MET A 477 5.42 15.66 19.58
C MET A 477 6.13 14.32 19.77
N SER A 478 6.35 13.59 18.68
CA SER A 478 7.25 12.42 18.66
C SER A 478 8.33 12.56 17.58
N TYR A 479 9.51 11.97 17.81
CA TYR A 479 10.64 11.81 16.86
C TYR A 479 11.27 13.06 16.24
N ASN A 480 10.62 14.22 16.30
CA ASN A 480 11.03 15.47 15.65
C ASN A 480 10.89 16.68 16.56
N ASP A 481 11.74 17.67 16.29
CA ASP A 481 11.89 18.85 17.14
C ASP A 481 10.63 19.70 17.24
N LEU A 482 10.45 20.26 18.44
CA LEU A 482 9.58 21.38 18.74
C LEU A 482 10.42 22.62 19.04
N VAL A 483 10.22 23.69 18.28
CA VAL A 483 10.77 25.01 18.58
C VAL A 483 9.64 25.93 18.98
N ASN A 484 9.71 26.51 20.18
CA ASN A 484 8.72 27.46 20.66
C ASN A 484 9.40 28.81 20.99
N THR A 485 9.09 29.83 20.20
CA THR A 485 9.44 31.24 20.49
C THR A 485 8.21 32.05 20.92
N GLY A 486 7.00 31.57 20.62
CA GLY A 486 5.73 32.16 21.01
C GLY A 486 5.15 31.61 22.33
N THR A 487 3.82 31.50 22.41
CA THR A 487 3.08 31.02 23.59
C THR A 487 2.33 29.73 23.29
N ILE A 488 2.52 28.71 24.13
CA ILE A 488 1.70 27.49 24.17
C ILE A 488 1.00 27.45 25.54
N SER A 489 -0.33 27.37 25.55
CA SER A 489 -1.14 27.33 26.77
C SER A 489 -2.15 26.19 26.71
N ALA A 490 -2.17 25.32 27.71
CA ALA A 490 -3.13 24.25 27.88
C ALA A 490 -3.86 24.38 29.23
N THR A 491 -5.18 24.54 29.22
CA THR A 491 -5.96 24.71 30.46
C THR A 491 -6.52 23.41 31.03
N GLY A 492 -6.49 22.31 30.27
CA GLY A 492 -7.02 21.01 30.71
C GLY A 492 -5.97 20.00 31.18
N GLY A 493 -4.69 20.20 30.87
CA GLY A 493 -3.64 19.28 31.28
C GLY A 493 -2.22 19.76 30.97
N VAL A 494 -1.46 18.92 30.28
CA VAL A 494 -0.04 19.14 29.98
C VAL A 494 0.10 20.20 28.89
N GLY A 495 1.01 21.17 29.05
CA GLY A 495 1.30 22.19 28.04
C GLY A 495 1.94 21.59 26.79
N VAL A 496 3.06 20.89 26.97
CA VAL A 496 3.82 20.23 25.90
C VAL A 496 4.25 18.84 26.36
N ASP A 497 4.12 17.83 25.50
CA ASP A 497 4.61 16.48 25.70
C ASP A 497 5.49 16.06 24.52
N VAL A 498 6.72 15.66 24.81
CA VAL A 498 7.74 15.36 23.79
C VAL A 498 8.32 13.98 24.07
N PHE A 499 8.29 13.11 23.06
CA PHE A 499 8.84 11.76 23.12
C PHE A 499 9.85 11.50 21.99
N ASP A 500 11.07 11.08 22.32
CA ASP A 500 12.15 10.83 21.33
C ASP A 500 12.42 12.04 20.41
N ALA A 501 12.24 13.25 20.95
CA ALA A 501 12.31 14.51 20.23
C ALA A 501 12.96 15.61 21.09
N VAL A 502 13.34 16.73 20.46
CA VAL A 502 14.00 17.86 21.15
C VAL A 502 13.04 19.04 21.28
N LEU A 503 12.84 19.51 22.52
CA LEU A 503 12.22 20.81 22.79
C LEU A 503 13.28 21.91 22.83
N THR A 504 13.09 22.97 22.06
CA THR A 504 13.82 24.25 22.18
C THR A 504 12.84 25.38 22.49
N ASN A 505 12.80 25.83 23.74
CA ASN A 505 11.87 26.87 24.18
C ASN A 505 12.58 28.19 24.51
N SER A 506 12.27 29.25 23.77
CA SER A 506 12.58 30.64 24.15
C SER A 506 11.34 31.48 24.45
N GLY A 507 10.15 30.93 24.19
CA GLY A 507 8.87 31.55 24.47
C GLY A 507 8.26 31.13 25.82
N THR A 508 6.93 31.07 25.88
CA THR A 508 6.17 30.64 27.06
C THR A 508 5.45 29.32 26.81
N ILE A 509 5.58 28.37 27.74
CA ILE A 509 4.78 27.15 27.80
C ILE A 509 4.04 27.11 29.14
N SER A 510 2.74 26.89 29.12
CA SER A 510 1.90 26.78 30.32
C SER A 510 0.97 25.58 30.22
N GLY A 511 0.98 24.70 31.23
CA GLY A 511 0.00 23.64 31.41
C GLY A 511 -0.76 23.80 32.72
N SER A 512 -2.00 23.34 32.80
CA SER A 512 -2.75 23.31 34.06
C SER A 512 -2.31 22.21 35.00
N THR A 513 -1.60 21.19 34.50
CA THR A 513 -0.95 20.15 35.33
C THR A 513 0.57 20.25 35.23
N ILE A 514 1.16 19.87 34.09
CA ILE A 514 2.60 19.92 33.85
C ILE A 514 2.88 20.91 32.72
N GLY A 515 3.87 21.78 32.87
CA GLY A 515 4.26 22.70 31.79
C GLY A 515 4.81 21.95 30.58
N ALA A 516 5.88 21.17 30.79
CA ALA A 516 6.44 20.28 29.75
C ALA A 516 6.79 18.89 30.29
N THR A 517 6.53 17.87 29.49
CA THR A 517 6.98 16.49 29.70
C THR A 517 7.98 16.14 28.61
N LEU A 518 9.15 15.63 28.98
CA LEU A 518 10.27 15.35 28.08
C LEU A 518 10.75 13.91 28.30
N ASN A 519 10.47 13.03 27.35
CA ASN A 519 10.77 11.60 27.43
C ASN A 519 11.49 11.11 26.17
N GLY A 520 12.13 9.95 26.25
CA GLY A 520 12.78 9.30 25.12
C GLY A 520 14.06 8.56 25.52
N ASN A 521 14.80 8.15 24.51
CA ASN A 521 16.09 7.51 24.66
C ASN A 521 17.15 8.47 25.22
N VAL A 522 18.15 7.92 25.91
CA VAL A 522 19.27 8.71 26.43
C VAL A 522 20.06 9.31 25.27
N GLY A 523 20.34 10.61 25.32
CA GLY A 523 21.11 11.33 24.29
C GLY A 523 20.39 12.54 23.72
N TYR A 524 19.05 12.59 23.78
CA TYR A 524 18.30 13.80 23.45
C TYR A 524 18.52 14.90 24.50
N THR A 525 18.68 16.15 24.04
CA THR A 525 18.91 17.31 24.91
C THR A 525 17.94 18.43 24.57
N ALA A 526 16.98 18.68 25.46
CA ALA A 526 16.07 19.82 25.40
C ALA A 526 16.73 21.09 25.98
N SER A 527 16.22 22.25 25.59
CA SER A 527 16.66 23.55 26.10
C SER A 527 15.49 24.48 26.40
N ASN A 528 15.63 25.26 27.48
CA ASN A 528 14.71 26.31 27.87
C ASN A 528 15.48 27.61 28.19
N SER A 529 15.33 28.63 27.36
CA SER A 529 15.73 30.01 27.66
C SER A 529 14.52 30.92 27.94
N GLY A 530 13.30 30.41 27.74
CA GLY A 530 12.04 31.11 27.98
C GLY A 530 11.41 30.80 29.33
N THR A 531 10.09 30.73 29.38
CA THR A 531 9.30 30.40 30.57
C THR A 531 8.53 29.10 30.39
N ILE A 532 8.61 28.19 31.38
CA ILE A 532 7.76 27.00 31.46
C ILE A 532 7.03 26.98 32.81
N ARG A 533 5.70 26.81 32.80
CA ARG A 533 4.86 26.79 34.00
C ARG A 533 3.89 25.62 34.02
N GLY A 534 3.71 25.00 35.18
CA GLY A 534 2.63 24.04 35.43
C GLY A 534 2.19 24.03 36.89
N ALA A 535 0.97 23.58 37.19
CA ALA A 535 0.47 23.60 38.57
C ALA A 535 1.05 22.48 39.46
N THR A 536 1.20 21.28 38.90
CA THR A 536 1.78 20.10 39.57
C THR A 536 3.29 20.05 39.39
N ALA A 537 3.77 20.24 38.16
CA ALA A 537 5.19 20.35 37.86
C ALA A 537 5.46 21.39 36.78
N GLY A 538 6.59 22.10 36.85
CA GLY A 538 7.02 22.97 35.76
C GLY A 538 7.47 22.13 34.58
N VAL A 539 8.45 21.25 34.81
CA VAL A 539 8.92 20.26 33.83
C VAL A 539 9.05 18.88 34.47
N SER A 540 8.67 17.83 33.75
CA SER A 540 9.06 16.43 34.04
C SER A 540 9.99 15.94 32.93
N THR A 541 11.23 15.52 33.26
CA THR A 541 12.24 15.15 32.25
C THR A 541 12.91 13.81 32.52
N GLY A 542 12.84 12.89 31.54
CA GLY A 542 13.64 11.67 31.45
C GLY A 542 14.83 11.77 30.50
N ILE A 543 15.04 12.95 29.89
CA ILE A 543 16.19 13.27 29.03
C ILE A 543 17.00 14.44 29.63
N TYR A 544 18.03 14.90 28.90
CA TYR A 544 18.78 16.08 29.31
C TYR A 544 18.00 17.36 29.04
N LEU A 545 17.97 18.26 30.01
CA LEU A 545 17.34 19.57 29.92
C LEU A 545 18.32 20.66 30.36
N THR A 546 18.68 21.56 29.45
CA THR A 546 19.43 22.77 29.79
C THR A 546 18.47 23.93 30.02
N ASN A 547 18.45 24.48 31.23
CA ASN A 547 17.65 25.64 31.58
C ASN A 547 18.52 26.88 31.78
N THR A 548 18.30 27.92 30.97
CA THR A 548 18.80 29.29 31.18
C THR A 548 17.66 30.30 31.34
N GLY A 549 16.41 29.84 31.24
CA GLY A 549 15.20 30.62 31.45
C GLY A 549 14.55 30.35 32.81
N THR A 550 13.23 30.55 32.91
CA THR A 550 12.45 30.29 34.13
C THR A 550 11.61 29.03 34.01
N ILE A 551 11.70 28.14 34.99
CA ILE A 551 10.77 27.03 35.20
C ILE A 551 10.07 27.26 36.54
N SER A 552 8.74 27.19 36.59
CA SER A 552 7.99 27.43 37.82
C SER A 552 6.77 26.54 38.02
N SER A 553 6.51 26.14 39.25
CA SER A 553 5.29 25.45 39.64
C SER A 553 4.88 25.74 41.09
N SER A 554 3.58 25.65 41.38
CA SER A 554 3.07 25.58 42.75
C SER A 554 3.35 24.23 43.42
N GLY A 555 3.60 23.17 42.64
CA GLY A 555 4.05 21.86 43.10
C GLY A 555 5.56 21.75 43.03
N VAL A 556 6.08 21.00 42.06
CA VAL A 556 7.52 20.79 41.84
C VAL A 556 8.04 21.66 40.69
N GLY A 557 9.14 22.38 40.86
CA GLY A 557 9.74 23.12 39.74
C GLY A 557 10.15 22.18 38.58
N VAL A 558 11.10 21.27 38.85
CA VAL A 558 11.53 20.23 37.89
C VAL A 558 11.50 18.85 38.55
N GLN A 559 10.83 17.90 37.91
CA GLN A 559 10.86 16.48 38.27
C GLN A 559 11.79 15.73 37.31
N VAL A 560 12.85 15.13 37.84
CA VAL A 560 13.82 14.36 37.06
C VAL A 560 13.50 12.86 37.15
N GLN A 561 13.12 12.29 36.01
CA GLN A 561 12.76 10.89 35.79
C GLN A 561 14.03 10.04 35.53
N PRO A 562 13.92 8.70 35.41
CA PRO A 562 15.08 7.85 35.14
C PRO A 562 15.83 8.29 33.89
N TYR A 563 17.16 8.29 33.98
CA TYR A 563 18.09 8.76 32.95
C TYR A 563 18.04 10.27 32.61
N GLY A 564 17.12 11.02 33.24
CA GLY A 564 17.00 12.46 33.04
C GLY A 564 18.11 13.25 33.74
N TYR A 565 18.43 14.43 33.19
CA TYR A 565 19.40 15.32 33.81
C TYR A 565 19.00 16.78 33.64
N LEU A 566 18.94 17.51 34.74
CA LEU A 566 18.74 18.96 34.72
C LEU A 566 20.09 19.67 34.74
N ILE A 567 20.33 20.55 33.78
CA ILE A 567 21.45 21.49 33.75
C ILE A 567 20.87 22.89 33.87
N ASN A 568 20.73 23.39 35.10
CA ASN A 568 20.30 24.77 35.34
C ASN A 568 21.51 25.70 35.19
N GLY A 569 21.69 26.25 33.99
CA GLY A 569 22.79 27.14 33.63
C GLY A 569 22.69 28.52 34.28
N ALA A 570 23.72 29.35 34.08
CA ALA A 570 23.74 30.72 34.56
C ALA A 570 22.53 31.51 34.00
N GLY A 571 21.85 32.27 34.86
CA GLY A 571 20.60 32.97 34.53
C GLY A 571 19.34 32.11 34.62
N GLY A 572 19.47 30.78 34.66
CA GLY A 572 18.34 29.87 34.84
C GLY A 572 17.73 29.97 36.23
N VAL A 573 16.41 30.03 36.32
CA VAL A 573 15.64 30.07 37.57
C VAL A 573 14.68 28.89 37.63
N VAL A 574 14.74 28.11 38.70
CA VAL A 574 13.78 27.05 39.01
C VAL A 574 13.03 27.41 40.30
N ASN A 575 11.71 27.58 40.19
CA ASN A 575 10.83 27.86 41.33
C ASN A 575 9.92 26.65 41.59
N GLY A 576 9.99 26.10 42.79
CA GLY A 576 9.01 25.12 43.27
C GLY A 576 8.13 25.70 44.37
N GLY A 577 7.01 25.04 44.62
CA GLY A 577 6.16 25.30 45.77
C GLY A 577 6.21 24.16 46.76
N THR A 578 5.07 23.56 47.07
CA THR A 578 4.94 22.57 48.15
C THR A 578 5.67 21.26 47.88
N GLY A 579 5.99 20.94 46.62
CA GLY A 579 6.72 19.74 46.23
C GLY A 579 8.25 19.89 46.21
N GLY A 580 8.78 21.09 46.47
CA GLY A 580 10.19 21.43 46.31
C GLY A 580 10.54 21.98 44.93
N ALA A 581 11.72 22.57 44.79
CA ALA A 581 12.17 23.16 43.52
C ALA A 581 12.59 22.10 42.52
N VAL A 582 13.31 21.07 42.96
CA VAL A 582 13.72 19.95 42.11
C VAL A 582 13.55 18.63 42.86
N THR A 583 12.95 17.63 42.22
CA THR A 583 12.91 16.26 42.73
C THR A 583 13.60 15.30 41.76
N VAL A 584 14.37 14.37 42.31
CA VAL A 584 15.10 13.35 41.55
C VAL A 584 14.80 11.99 42.16
N ASN A 585 13.83 11.29 41.58
CA ASN A 585 13.24 10.09 42.20
C ASN A 585 13.60 8.79 41.47
N SER A 586 14.81 8.73 40.91
CA SER A 586 15.05 7.86 39.74
C SER A 586 16.45 7.29 39.62
N PHE A 587 16.62 6.29 38.75
CA PHE A 587 17.91 5.67 38.42
C PHE A 587 18.70 6.50 37.39
N ASN A 588 20.02 6.61 37.55
CA ASN A 588 20.94 7.32 36.64
C ASN A 588 20.48 8.75 36.27
N ALA A 589 20.02 9.51 37.26
CA ALA A 589 19.50 10.85 37.09
C ALA A 589 20.34 11.89 37.83
N GLY A 590 20.30 13.15 37.42
CA GLY A 590 21.08 14.18 38.13
C GLY A 590 20.73 15.62 37.84
N VAL A 591 21.42 16.49 38.56
CA VAL A 591 21.24 17.94 38.52
C VAL A 591 22.61 18.62 38.53
N ALA A 592 22.85 19.53 37.60
CA ALA A 592 23.94 20.49 37.65
C ALA A 592 23.34 21.90 37.74
N ASN A 593 23.78 22.69 38.72
CA ASN A 593 23.24 24.03 38.95
C ASN A 593 24.35 25.09 38.98
N ALA A 594 24.24 26.04 38.06
CA ALA A 594 24.97 27.31 38.00
C ALA A 594 24.02 28.53 38.08
N GLY A 595 22.70 28.30 38.11
CA GLY A 595 21.65 29.33 38.24
C GLY A 595 21.00 29.36 39.62
N THR A 596 19.76 29.86 39.68
CA THR A 596 18.99 29.96 40.92
C THR A 596 17.99 28.81 41.04
N ILE A 597 17.99 28.12 42.17
CA ILE A 597 16.96 27.14 42.53
C ILE A 597 16.28 27.63 43.82
N ASN A 598 15.05 28.09 43.70
CA ASN A 598 14.25 28.64 44.79
C ASN A 598 13.37 27.55 45.39
N GLY A 599 13.91 26.85 46.39
CA GLY A 599 13.26 25.77 47.13
C GLY A 599 14.20 24.57 47.31
N ASP A 600 13.66 23.49 47.87
CA ASP A 600 14.44 22.29 48.17
C ASP A 600 14.78 21.49 46.90
N VAL A 601 15.98 20.88 46.89
CA VAL A 601 16.37 19.85 45.92
C VAL A 601 16.38 18.50 46.65
N THR A 602 15.47 17.60 46.28
CA THR A 602 15.27 16.32 46.95
C THR A 602 15.68 15.15 46.06
N PHE A 603 16.45 14.22 46.61
CA PHE A 603 16.84 12.97 45.95
C PHE A 603 16.22 11.79 46.71
N SER A 604 15.43 10.95 46.05
CA SER A 604 14.92 9.70 46.63
C SER A 604 15.09 8.55 45.65
N GLY A 605 16.14 7.74 45.81
CA GLY A 605 16.39 6.55 45.00
C GLY A 605 15.90 5.26 45.65
N PHE A 606 15.56 4.24 44.85
CA PHE A 606 15.29 2.88 45.33
C PHE A 606 16.56 2.01 45.23
N GLY A 607 17.10 1.56 46.37
CA GLY A 607 18.16 0.52 46.43
C GLY A 607 19.62 0.99 46.36
N SER A 608 20.54 0.07 46.68
CA SER A 608 21.99 0.27 46.59
C SER A 608 22.46 0.13 45.13
N GLY A 609 22.91 1.23 44.52
CA GLY A 609 23.40 1.25 43.13
C GLY A 609 22.90 2.42 42.26
N ASN A 610 22.18 3.39 42.82
CA ASN A 610 21.73 4.55 42.05
C ASN A 610 22.86 5.59 41.89
N ASN A 611 23.28 5.84 40.64
CA ASN A 611 24.19 6.94 40.31
C ASN A 611 23.42 8.26 40.24
N LEU A 612 22.99 8.76 41.41
CA LEU A 612 22.39 10.07 41.56
C LEU A 612 23.47 11.13 41.77
N ILE A 613 23.45 12.19 40.97
CA ILE A 613 24.52 13.20 40.98
C ILE A 613 23.97 14.61 41.14
N TYR A 614 24.63 15.40 41.98
CA TYR A 614 24.38 16.83 42.14
C TYR A 614 25.70 17.61 42.02
N PHE A 615 25.77 18.57 41.10
CA PHE A 615 26.90 19.51 40.97
C PHE A 615 26.43 20.95 41.24
N ALA A 616 27.06 21.63 42.21
CA ALA A 616 26.92 23.08 42.39
C ALA A 616 28.13 23.79 41.78
N LEU A 617 27.89 24.64 40.79
CA LEU A 617 28.92 25.38 40.05
C LEU A 617 28.86 26.88 40.39
N GLY A 618 28.97 27.20 41.69
CA GLY A 618 28.97 28.59 42.20
C GLY A 618 27.60 29.21 42.47
N ALA A 619 26.55 28.39 42.54
CA ALA A 619 25.15 28.82 42.72
C ALA A 619 24.66 28.82 44.18
N THR A 620 23.61 29.62 44.46
CA THR A 620 22.89 29.64 45.76
C THR A 620 21.85 28.52 45.80
N VAL A 621 22.03 27.51 46.66
CA VAL A 621 21.06 26.42 46.86
C VAL A 621 20.91 26.06 48.34
N THR A 622 19.67 25.85 48.78
CA THR A 622 19.37 25.18 50.05
C THR A 622 19.11 23.70 49.76
N VAL A 623 20.09 22.83 50.01
CA VAL A 623 19.93 21.38 49.84
C VAL A 623 19.51 20.75 51.17
N ARG A 624 18.37 20.03 51.18
CA ARG A 624 17.96 19.18 52.32
C ARG A 624 18.01 17.72 51.87
N ARG A 625 18.87 16.91 52.51
CA ARG A 625 18.77 15.44 52.39
C ARG A 625 17.60 14.97 53.27
N ALA A 626 16.73 14.15 52.69
CA ALA A 626 15.78 13.35 53.46
C ALA A 626 16.47 12.10 54.00
#